data_AF-A0A932K1I6-F1
#
_entry.id   AF-A0A932K1I6-F1
#
_cell.length_a   1.000
_cell.length_b   1.000
_cell.length_c   1.000
_cell.angle_alpha   90.00
_cell.angle_beta   90.00
_cell.angle_gamma   90.00
#
_symmetry.space_group_name_H-M   'P 1'
#
loop_
_entity.id
_entity.type
_entity.pdbx_description
1 polymer ?
#
loop_
_entity_poly.entity_id
_entity_poly.type
_entity_poly.pdbx_seq_one_letter_code
_entity_poly.pdbx_strand_id
1 'polypeptide(L)'
;MGKIYVATPTRLPEFQEQVRAITDGYLEFYMHDDSLDIFIPEEQAEVLRRHGIEFRVIKTLDGDKLSVFYQHIPAATADLAHREEAIKSAVLARDGIAAFCLGYNCENEVEDDLQLNGFRYLPFVHLAPQGMRTYLFKIIFTREEAAEVMGAHFDQVLTDAWVREIPVNNLTEIFGVDEQIDATDI
;
A
#
# COMPACT_ATOMS: atom_id res chain seq x y z
N MET A 1 -8.82 7.35 10.75
CA MET A 1 -9.65 6.54 9.85
C MET A 1 -9.44 7.05 8.45
N GLY A 2 -8.57 6.37 7.70
CA GLY A 2 -8.31 6.69 6.30
C GLY A 2 -9.13 5.76 5.40
N LYS A 3 -9.84 6.32 4.42
CA LYS A 3 -10.45 5.51 3.35
C LYS A 3 -9.50 5.44 2.16
N ILE A 4 -9.56 4.33 1.45
CA ILE A 4 -8.85 4.13 0.18
C ILE A 4 -9.89 3.88 -0.91
N TYR A 5 -9.86 4.70 -1.96
CA TYR A 5 -10.73 4.55 -3.11
C TYR A 5 -10.07 3.64 -4.14
N VAL A 6 -10.79 2.60 -4.57
CA VAL A 6 -10.48 1.89 -5.81
C VAL A 6 -11.19 2.63 -6.92
N ALA A 7 -10.44 3.14 -7.88
CA ALA A 7 -10.98 3.92 -8.98
C ALA A 7 -10.37 3.48 -10.31
N THR A 8 -11.07 3.75 -11.41
CA THR A 8 -10.51 3.60 -12.76
C THR A 8 -10.51 4.97 -13.43
N PRO A 9 -9.37 5.42 -13.98
CA PRO A 9 -9.35 6.62 -14.81
C PRO A 9 -10.06 6.35 -16.15
N THR A 10 -10.75 7.35 -16.69
CA THR A 10 -11.42 7.22 -18.00
C THR A 10 -10.41 6.95 -19.12
N ARG A 11 -9.23 7.58 -19.04
CA ARG A 11 -8.10 7.41 -19.96
C ARG A 11 -6.78 7.53 -19.20
N LEU A 12 -6.07 6.41 -19.07
CA LEU A 12 -4.85 6.36 -18.27
C LEU A 12 -3.76 7.35 -18.73
N PRO A 13 -3.44 7.49 -20.03
CA PRO A 13 -2.38 8.42 -20.45
C PRO A 13 -2.70 9.89 -20.11
N GLU A 14 -3.93 10.32 -20.38
CA GLU A 14 -4.38 11.70 -20.07
C GLU A 14 -4.39 11.93 -18.56
N PHE A 15 -4.86 10.96 -17.77
CA PHE A 15 -4.83 11.02 -16.31
C PHE A 15 -3.39 11.18 -15.79
N GLN A 16 -2.43 10.40 -16.31
CA GLN A 16 -1.03 10.49 -15.91
C GLN A 16 -0.41 11.83 -16.27
N GLU A 17 -0.71 12.38 -17.44
CA GLU A 17 -0.25 13.71 -17.86
C GLU A 17 -0.80 14.82 -16.95
N GLN A 18 -2.10 14.76 -16.63
CA GLN A 18 -2.75 15.73 -15.74
C GLN A 18 -2.18 15.66 -14.32
N VAL A 19 -1.98 14.46 -13.77
CA VAL A 19 -1.37 14.25 -12.45
C VAL A 19 0.04 14.84 -12.40
N ARG A 20 0.86 14.63 -13.43
CA ARG A 20 2.23 15.19 -13.52
C ARG A 20 2.26 16.71 -13.61
N ALA A 21 1.16 17.34 -14.04
CA ALA A 21 1.06 18.79 -14.12
C ALA A 21 0.69 19.46 -12.77
N ILE A 22 0.31 18.68 -11.76
CA ILE A 22 0.06 19.19 -10.41
C ILE A 22 1.40 19.50 -9.75
N THR A 23 1.55 20.74 -9.27
CA THR A 23 2.82 21.26 -8.70
C THR A 23 2.70 21.62 -7.23
N ASP A 24 1.49 21.66 -6.69
CA ASP A 24 1.16 21.95 -5.31
C ASP A 24 0.71 20.68 -4.56
N GLY A 25 1.37 20.41 -3.43
CA GLY A 25 1.18 19.19 -2.66
C GLY A 25 2.04 18.03 -3.17
N TYR A 26 1.97 16.90 -2.47
CA TYR A 26 2.48 15.62 -2.95
C TYR A 26 1.29 14.77 -3.37
N LEU A 27 1.46 13.99 -4.44
CA LEU A 27 0.49 13.00 -4.88
C LEU A 27 1.10 11.62 -4.72
N GLU A 28 0.43 10.77 -3.96
CA GLU A 28 0.90 9.41 -3.74
C GLU A 28 -0.25 8.41 -3.69
N PHE A 29 -0.35 7.61 -4.75
CA PHE A 29 -1.35 6.56 -4.94
C PHE A 29 -0.78 5.54 -5.92
N TYR A 30 -1.38 4.35 -5.97
CA TYR A 30 -0.78 3.20 -6.65
C TYR A 30 -1.75 2.56 -7.61
N MET A 31 -1.25 2.11 -8.75
CA MET A 31 -2.02 1.34 -9.73
C MET A 31 -1.82 -0.14 -9.44
N HIS A 32 -2.88 -0.93 -9.59
CA HIS A 32 -2.82 -2.38 -9.50
C HIS A 32 -1.83 -2.95 -10.52
N ASP A 33 -1.11 -4.01 -10.16
CA ASP A 33 -0.13 -4.62 -11.06
C ASP A 33 -0.81 -5.28 -12.29
N ASP A 34 -2.00 -5.87 -12.09
CA ASP A 34 -2.73 -6.61 -13.12
C ASP A 34 -3.97 -5.89 -13.70
N SER A 35 -4.27 -4.66 -13.25
CA SER A 35 -5.45 -3.91 -13.72
C SER A 35 -5.16 -2.42 -13.91
N LEU A 36 -6.13 -1.70 -14.49
CA LEU A 36 -6.05 -0.24 -14.61
C LEU A 36 -6.60 0.48 -13.37
N ASP A 37 -6.91 -0.27 -12.32
CA ASP A 37 -7.46 0.30 -11.10
C ASP A 37 -6.36 0.97 -10.30
N ILE A 38 -6.70 2.13 -9.75
CA ILE A 38 -5.85 2.94 -8.90
C ILE A 38 -6.43 2.97 -7.49
N PHE A 39 -5.55 2.81 -6.51
CA PHE A 39 -5.82 2.85 -5.09
C PHE A 39 -5.39 4.21 -4.57
N ILE A 40 -6.37 5.07 -4.31
CA ILE A 40 -6.15 6.48 -3.97
C ILE A 40 -6.62 6.73 -2.52
N PRO A 41 -5.74 7.17 -1.60
CA PRO A 41 -6.16 7.64 -0.29
C PRO A 41 -7.17 8.79 -0.40
N GLU A 42 -8.12 8.89 0.54
CA GLU A 42 -9.20 9.89 0.50
C GLU A 42 -8.68 11.33 0.34
N GLU A 43 -7.63 11.69 1.09
CA GLU A 43 -6.97 13.00 1.00
C GLU A 43 -6.39 13.29 -0.41
N GLN A 44 -5.83 12.26 -1.05
CA GLN A 44 -5.21 12.36 -2.37
C GLN A 44 -6.28 12.51 -3.46
N ALA A 45 -7.41 11.80 -3.30
CA ALA A 45 -8.56 11.94 -4.19
C ALA A 45 -9.18 13.34 -4.12
N GLU A 46 -9.18 13.98 -2.95
CA GLU A 46 -9.61 15.39 -2.83
C GLU A 46 -8.68 16.35 -3.56
N VAL A 47 -7.35 16.12 -3.52
CA VAL A 47 -6.39 16.88 -4.33
C VAL A 47 -6.72 16.72 -5.82
N LEU A 48 -6.82 15.48 -6.32
CA LEU A 48 -7.13 15.20 -7.73
C LEU A 48 -8.43 15.88 -8.19
N ARG A 49 -9.49 15.83 -7.37
CA ARG A 49 -10.78 16.50 -7.67
C ARG A 49 -10.66 18.02 -7.72
N ARG A 50 -9.87 18.63 -6.83
CA ARG A 50 -9.63 20.09 -6.86
C ARG A 50 -8.94 20.55 -8.14
N HIS A 51 -8.14 19.68 -8.75
CA HIS A 51 -7.50 19.93 -10.05
C HIS A 51 -8.37 19.52 -11.25
N GLY A 52 -9.62 19.09 -11.02
CA GLY A 52 -10.54 18.69 -12.10
C GLY A 52 -10.15 17.39 -12.79
N ILE A 53 -9.34 16.54 -12.13
CA ILE A 53 -8.94 15.25 -12.68
C ILE A 53 -10.10 14.26 -12.53
N GLU A 54 -10.56 13.70 -13.64
CA GLU A 54 -11.68 12.78 -13.69
C GLU A 54 -11.24 11.33 -13.45
N PHE A 55 -11.90 10.67 -12.50
CA PHE A 55 -11.78 9.24 -12.24
C PHE A 55 -13.09 8.72 -11.65
N ARG A 56 -13.42 7.46 -11.93
CA ARG A 56 -14.62 6.81 -11.38
C ARG A 56 -14.24 5.95 -10.20
N VAL A 57 -14.74 6.27 -9.01
CA VAL A 57 -14.63 5.39 -7.83
C VAL A 57 -15.56 4.19 -8.03
N ILE A 58 -15.00 2.99 -7.97
CA ILE A 58 -15.71 1.72 -8.07
C ILE A 58 -15.97 1.15 -6.67
N LYS A 59 -15.02 1.32 -5.75
CA LYS A 59 -15.11 0.79 -4.40
C LYS A 59 -14.47 1.74 -3.40
N THR A 60 -15.02 1.77 -2.20
CA THR A 60 -14.43 2.47 -1.05
C THR A 60 -14.03 1.43 -0.03
N LEU A 61 -12.74 1.36 0.27
CA LEU A 61 -12.15 0.42 1.21
C LEU A 61 -11.84 1.14 2.52
N ASP A 62 -11.95 0.39 3.61
CA ASP A 62 -11.58 0.83 4.94
C ASP A 62 -10.08 0.60 5.15
N GLY A 63 -9.29 1.68 5.19
CA GLY A 63 -7.84 1.61 5.38
C GLY A 63 -7.43 1.06 6.75
N ASP A 64 -8.33 1.11 7.74
CA ASP A 64 -8.09 0.52 9.06
C ASP A 64 -8.11 -1.02 9.03
N LYS A 65 -8.49 -1.63 7.90
CA LYS A 65 -8.34 -3.09 7.66
C LYS A 65 -6.94 -3.48 7.19
N LEU A 66 -6.03 -2.52 7.00
CA LEU A 66 -4.65 -2.77 6.60
C LEU A 66 -3.71 -2.43 7.74
N SER A 67 -2.70 -3.27 7.95
CA SER A 67 -1.66 -3.02 8.95
C SER A 67 -0.34 -2.71 8.27
N VAL A 68 0.27 -1.57 8.63
CA VAL A 68 1.62 -1.22 8.19
C VAL A 68 2.49 -1.03 9.43
N PHE A 69 3.61 -1.75 9.47
CA PHE A 69 4.49 -1.74 10.62
C PHE A 69 5.90 -1.29 10.27
N TYR A 70 6.29 -0.18 10.88
CA TYR A 70 7.61 0.43 10.74
C TYR A 70 8.13 1.01 12.07
N GLN A 71 7.36 0.85 13.15
CA GLN A 71 7.58 1.50 14.44
C GLN A 71 8.84 0.97 15.17
N HIS A 72 9.30 -0.23 14.82
CA HIS A 72 10.57 -0.78 15.31
C HIS A 72 11.80 -0.06 14.71
N ILE A 73 11.62 0.75 13.66
CA ILE A 73 12.67 1.61 13.08
C ILE A 73 12.32 3.07 13.43
N PRO A 74 13.00 3.69 14.41
CA PRO A 74 12.65 5.05 14.85
C PRO A 74 12.67 6.10 13.74
N ALA A 75 13.63 5.99 12.80
CA ALA A 75 13.72 6.89 11.65
C ALA A 75 12.53 6.74 10.69
N ALA A 76 12.05 5.51 10.46
CA ALA A 76 10.90 5.26 9.59
C ALA A 76 9.63 5.88 10.17
N THR A 77 9.47 5.85 11.49
CA THR A 77 8.31 6.46 12.14
C THR A 77 8.23 7.96 11.87
N ALA A 78 9.35 8.68 11.97
CA ALA A 78 9.38 10.11 11.67
C ALA A 78 9.18 10.39 10.16
N ASP A 79 9.82 9.59 9.31
CA ASP A 79 9.87 9.81 7.87
C ASP A 79 8.56 9.39 7.15
N LEU A 80 7.82 8.41 7.69
CA LEU A 80 6.72 7.74 6.99
C LEU A 80 5.34 7.90 7.61
N ALA A 81 5.21 8.42 8.85
CA ALA A 81 3.91 8.52 9.52
C ALA A 81 2.84 9.30 8.72
N HIS A 82 3.26 10.33 7.96
CA HIS A 82 2.38 11.12 7.10
C HIS A 82 2.05 10.44 5.76
N ARG A 83 2.67 9.30 5.45
CA ARG A 83 2.52 8.54 4.19
C ARG A 83 1.89 7.17 4.41
N GLU A 84 1.44 6.85 5.62
CA GLU A 84 0.92 5.53 5.96
C GLU A 84 -0.24 5.10 5.04
N GLU A 85 -1.18 5.99 4.73
CA GLU A 85 -2.30 5.69 3.83
C GLU A 85 -1.86 5.45 2.38
N ALA A 86 -0.77 6.10 1.95
CA ALA A 86 -0.16 5.84 0.66
C ALA A 86 0.51 4.46 0.63
N ILE A 87 1.21 4.08 1.71
CA ILE A 87 1.79 2.73 1.85
C ILE A 87 0.67 1.68 1.85
N LYS A 88 -0.43 1.90 2.58
CA LYS A 88 -1.61 1.02 2.56
C LYS A 88 -2.20 0.89 1.15
N SER A 89 -2.27 1.98 0.40
CA SER A 89 -2.70 1.95 -1.01
C SER A 89 -1.77 1.11 -1.88
N ALA A 90 -0.45 1.20 -1.67
CA ALA A 90 0.54 0.37 -2.37
C ALA A 90 0.42 -1.12 -2.04
N VAL A 91 0.12 -1.43 -0.77
CA VAL A 91 -0.13 -2.80 -0.31
C VAL A 91 -1.36 -3.39 -1.01
N LEU A 92 -2.47 -2.63 -1.06
CA LEU A 92 -3.68 -3.07 -1.77
C LEU A 92 -3.48 -3.22 -3.27
N ALA A 93 -2.69 -2.34 -3.90
CA ALA A 93 -2.37 -2.42 -5.33
C ALA A 93 -1.62 -3.71 -5.70
N ARG A 94 -1.11 -4.43 -4.70
CA ARG A 94 -0.42 -5.72 -4.83
C ARG A 94 -1.11 -6.84 -4.08
N ASP A 95 -2.43 -6.73 -3.86
CA ASP A 95 -3.25 -7.74 -3.20
C ASP A 95 -2.85 -8.09 -1.74
N GLY A 96 -2.04 -7.24 -1.11
CA GLY A 96 -1.63 -7.40 0.27
C GLY A 96 -2.69 -6.95 1.27
N ILE A 97 -2.57 -7.46 2.49
CA ILE A 97 -3.36 -7.05 3.66
C ILE A 97 -2.53 -6.32 4.72
N ALA A 98 -1.21 -6.46 4.64
CA ALA A 98 -0.30 -5.80 5.56
C ALA A 98 1.08 -5.61 4.93
N ALA A 99 1.88 -4.73 5.54
CA ALA A 99 3.28 -4.55 5.19
C ALA A 99 4.16 -4.37 6.42
N PHE A 100 5.34 -4.97 6.38
CA PHE A 100 6.35 -4.81 7.43
C PHE A 100 7.62 -4.18 6.84
N CYS A 101 8.10 -3.10 7.43
CA CYS A 101 9.32 -2.43 7.01
C CYS A 101 10.55 -3.22 7.47
N LEU A 102 11.33 -3.80 6.57
CA LEU A 102 12.54 -4.54 6.94
C LEU A 102 13.69 -3.62 7.37
N GLY A 103 13.73 -2.42 6.82
CA GLY A 103 14.87 -1.52 6.97
C GLY A 103 14.84 -0.41 5.93
N TYR A 104 15.94 0.35 5.87
CA TYR A 104 16.21 1.28 4.77
C TYR A 104 17.55 0.94 4.11
N ASN A 105 17.61 1.04 2.78
CA ASN A 105 18.78 0.72 1.95
C ASN A 105 19.35 -0.69 2.25
N CYS A 106 18.46 -1.66 2.50
CA CYS A 106 18.76 -3.02 2.94
C CYS A 106 18.50 -4.07 1.85
N GLU A 107 18.34 -3.65 0.58
CA GLU A 107 18.03 -4.55 -0.54
C GLU A 107 19.06 -5.68 -0.70
N ASN A 108 20.33 -5.38 -0.42
CA ASN A 108 21.42 -6.36 -0.48
C ASN A 108 21.31 -7.46 0.61
N GLU A 109 20.61 -7.21 1.72
CA GLU A 109 20.43 -8.18 2.80
C GLU A 109 19.40 -9.27 2.45
N VAL A 110 18.57 -9.00 1.44
CA VAL A 110 17.49 -9.88 0.97
C VAL A 110 17.57 -10.13 -0.54
N GLU A 111 18.75 -9.95 -1.15
CA GLU A 111 18.94 -10.01 -2.61
C GLU A 111 18.43 -11.33 -3.20
N ASP A 112 18.78 -12.47 -2.59
CA ASP A 112 18.35 -13.79 -3.06
C ASP A 112 16.83 -13.95 -3.02
N ASP A 113 16.17 -13.46 -1.95
CA ASP A 113 14.70 -13.52 -1.85
C ASP A 113 14.03 -12.50 -2.77
N LEU A 114 14.63 -11.34 -3.01
CA LEU A 114 14.14 -10.35 -3.98
C LEU A 114 14.14 -10.91 -5.41
N GLN A 115 15.16 -11.69 -5.78
CA GLN A 115 15.23 -12.30 -7.11
C GLN A 115 14.12 -13.33 -7.34
N LEU A 116 13.72 -14.07 -6.30
CA LEU A 116 12.72 -15.13 -6.39
C LEU A 116 11.29 -14.64 -6.09
N ASN A 117 11.15 -13.73 -5.13
CA ASN A 117 9.91 -13.31 -4.51
C ASN A 117 9.72 -11.79 -4.55
N GLY A 118 10.34 -11.08 -5.50
CA GLY A 118 10.33 -9.61 -5.61
C GLY A 118 8.94 -8.96 -5.62
N PHE A 119 7.91 -9.66 -6.09
CA PHE A 119 6.52 -9.18 -6.05
C PHE A 119 6.04 -8.90 -4.61
N ARG A 120 6.61 -9.61 -3.62
CA ARG A 120 6.32 -9.42 -2.19
C ARG A 120 7.05 -8.23 -1.57
N TYR A 121 7.82 -7.46 -2.34
CA TYR A 121 8.63 -6.38 -1.82
C TYR A 121 8.21 -5.03 -2.40
N LEU A 122 7.96 -4.07 -1.52
CA LEU A 122 7.59 -2.71 -1.85
C LEU A 122 8.71 -1.75 -1.44
N PRO A 123 9.49 -1.21 -2.40
CA PRO A 123 10.45 -0.15 -2.11
C PRO A 123 9.72 1.19 -1.98
N PHE A 124 10.03 1.94 -0.92
CA PHE A 124 9.42 3.22 -0.62
C PHE A 124 10.49 4.29 -0.41
N VAL A 125 10.65 5.15 -1.42
CA VAL A 125 11.71 6.16 -1.44
C VAL A 125 11.28 7.40 -0.65
N HIS A 126 12.17 7.86 0.23
CA HIS A 126 12.04 9.10 0.99
C HIS A 126 13.32 9.93 0.85
N LEU A 127 13.15 11.21 0.51
CA LEU A 127 14.27 12.16 0.43
C LEU A 127 14.45 12.84 1.79
N ALA A 128 15.38 12.35 2.59
CA ALA A 128 15.75 12.97 3.87
C ALA A 128 16.83 14.05 3.67
N PRO A 129 17.04 14.97 4.62
CA PRO A 129 18.10 15.99 4.54
C PRO A 129 19.50 15.41 4.32
N GLN A 130 19.75 14.23 4.89
CA GLN A 130 21.00 13.47 4.80
C GLN A 130 21.13 12.62 3.52
N GLY A 131 20.14 12.66 2.63
CA GLY A 131 20.13 11.92 1.36
C GLY A 131 18.91 11.02 1.20
N MET A 132 18.93 10.23 0.12
CA MET A 132 17.87 9.31 -0.23
C MET A 132 17.88 8.08 0.70
N ARG A 133 16.72 7.75 1.26
CA ARG A 133 16.45 6.50 1.98
C ARG A 133 15.38 5.72 1.22
N THR A 134 15.66 4.47 0.89
CA THR A 134 14.68 3.54 0.35
C THR A 134 14.26 2.60 1.46
N TYR A 135 13.07 2.78 2.01
CA TYR A 135 12.50 1.85 2.98
C TYR A 135 11.96 0.63 2.23
N LEU A 136 12.39 -0.56 2.64
CA LEU A 136 11.95 -1.80 1.99
C LEU A 136 10.86 -2.44 2.84
N PHE A 137 9.68 -2.61 2.27
CA PHE A 137 8.57 -3.29 2.92
C PHE A 137 8.38 -4.69 2.36
N LYS A 138 8.17 -5.67 3.24
CA LYS A 138 7.66 -7.00 2.89
C LYS A 138 6.13 -6.97 2.96
N ILE A 139 5.48 -7.35 1.87
CA ILE A 139 4.03 -7.43 1.72
C ILE A 139 3.56 -8.78 2.25
N ILE A 140 2.48 -8.74 3.01
CA ILE A 140 1.80 -9.90 3.59
C ILE A 140 0.41 -10.02 2.99
N PHE A 141 0.06 -11.22 2.52
CA PHE A 141 -1.19 -11.59 1.87
C PHE A 141 -2.17 -12.27 2.83
N THR A 142 -1.66 -13.00 3.84
CA THR A 142 -2.50 -13.65 4.86
C THR A 142 -1.94 -13.44 6.26
N ARG A 143 -2.82 -13.44 7.27
CA ARG A 143 -2.36 -13.33 8.67
C ARG A 143 -1.51 -14.53 9.08
N GLU A 144 -1.80 -15.71 8.53
CA GLU A 144 -1.06 -16.93 8.81
C GLU A 144 0.40 -16.81 8.35
N GLU A 145 0.64 -16.32 7.14
CA GLU A 145 2.02 -16.16 6.64
C GLU A 145 2.78 -15.04 7.36
N ALA A 146 2.07 -14.08 7.98
CA ALA A 146 2.71 -12.97 8.71
C ALA A 146 3.66 -13.49 9.80
N ALA A 147 3.26 -14.51 10.56
CA ALA A 147 4.10 -15.07 11.61
C ALA A 147 5.34 -15.79 11.05
N GLU A 148 5.18 -16.52 9.94
CA GLU A 148 6.27 -17.26 9.30
C GLU A 148 7.31 -16.31 8.70
N VAL A 149 6.85 -15.33 7.91
CA VAL A 149 7.71 -14.34 7.25
C VAL A 149 8.46 -13.51 8.28
N MET A 150 7.81 -13.14 9.38
CA MET A 150 8.43 -12.29 10.41
C MET A 150 9.32 -13.04 11.38
N GLY A 151 8.94 -14.26 11.77
CA GLY A 151 9.72 -15.10 12.69
C GLY A 151 11.11 -15.45 12.15
N ALA A 152 11.34 -15.33 10.84
CA ALA A 152 12.66 -15.50 10.23
C ALA A 152 13.62 -14.33 10.49
N HIS A 153 13.10 -13.13 10.77
CA HIS A 153 13.89 -11.89 10.79
C HIS A 153 13.90 -11.19 12.16
N PHE A 154 12.90 -11.45 13.02
CA PHE A 154 12.69 -10.72 14.27
C PHE A 154 12.40 -11.64 15.45
N ASP A 155 12.52 -11.10 16.67
CA ASP A 155 12.18 -11.84 17.86
C ASP A 155 10.68 -12.15 17.93
N GLN A 156 10.35 -13.20 18.69
CA GLN A 156 8.99 -13.71 18.78
C GLN A 156 8.02 -12.72 19.46
N VAL A 157 8.50 -11.89 20.40
CA VAL A 157 7.64 -10.93 21.11
C VAL A 157 7.17 -9.83 20.17
N LEU A 158 8.09 -9.29 19.35
CA LEU A 158 7.76 -8.31 18.32
C LEU A 158 6.82 -8.89 17.27
N THR A 159 7.13 -10.11 16.80
CA THR A 159 6.33 -10.81 15.79
C THR A 159 4.90 -11.04 16.27
N ASP A 160 4.74 -11.62 17.46
CA ASP A 160 3.42 -11.91 18.03
C ASP A 160 2.61 -10.63 18.29
N ALA A 161 3.28 -9.54 18.69
CA ALA A 161 2.63 -8.26 18.91
C ALA A 161 2.04 -7.71 17.61
N TRP A 162 2.84 -7.65 16.55
CA TRP A 162 2.40 -7.11 15.27
C TRP A 162 1.35 -8.00 14.57
N VAL A 163 1.52 -9.33 14.58
CA VAL A 163 0.55 -10.25 13.95
C VAL A 163 -0.84 -10.09 14.54
N ARG A 164 -0.96 -9.74 15.83
CA ARG A 164 -2.25 -9.44 16.49
C ARG A 164 -2.87 -8.12 16.04
N GLU A 165 -2.08 -7.20 15.50
CA GLU A 165 -2.55 -5.92 14.97
C GLU A 165 -3.09 -6.03 13.54
N ILE A 166 -2.82 -7.14 12.83
CA ILE A 166 -3.40 -7.38 11.51
C ILE A 166 -4.90 -7.68 11.69
N PRO A 167 -5.81 -6.83 11.18
CA PRO A 167 -7.23 -6.88 11.54
C PRO A 167 -8.03 -7.91 10.73
N VAL A 168 -7.51 -8.34 9.58
CA VAL A 168 -8.12 -9.32 8.67
C VAL A 168 -7.27 -10.56 8.48
N ASN A 169 -7.84 -11.64 7.94
CA ASN A 169 -7.09 -12.85 7.61
C ASN A 169 -6.55 -12.86 6.18
N ASN A 170 -7.25 -12.22 5.23
CA ASN A 170 -6.93 -12.21 3.80
C ASN A 170 -7.67 -11.06 3.08
N LEU A 171 -7.35 -10.89 1.80
CA LEU A 171 -7.88 -9.80 0.96
C LEU A 171 -9.41 -9.83 0.82
N THR A 172 -10.04 -11.02 0.85
CA THR A 172 -11.50 -11.16 0.74
C THR A 172 -12.23 -10.48 1.89
N GLU A 173 -11.64 -10.35 3.07
CA GLU A 173 -12.25 -9.61 4.19
C GLU A 173 -12.16 -8.08 4.01
N ILE A 174 -11.28 -7.60 3.13
CA ILE A 174 -11.13 -6.19 2.78
C ILE A 174 -12.12 -5.82 1.68
N PHE A 175 -12.10 -6.55 0.57
CA PHE A 175 -12.96 -6.30 -0.58
C PHE A 175 -14.38 -6.86 -0.38
N GLY A 176 -14.58 -7.81 0.53
CA GLY A 176 -15.81 -8.59 0.59
C GLY A 176 -15.82 -9.68 -0.49
N VAL A 177 -16.80 -10.58 -0.38
CA VAL A 177 -17.16 -11.47 -1.49
C VAL A 177 -17.99 -10.59 -2.43
N ASP A 178 -17.54 -10.40 -3.67
CA ASP A 178 -18.40 -9.80 -4.69
C ASP A 178 -19.57 -10.78 -4.88
N GLU A 179 -20.69 -10.52 -4.21
CA GLU A 179 -21.96 -11.12 -4.58
C GLU A 179 -22.16 -10.78 -6.06
N GLN A 180 -22.26 -11.83 -6.88
CA GLN A 180 -22.44 -11.73 -8.32
C GLN A 180 -23.38 -10.58 -8.64
N ILE A 181 -22.91 -9.61 -9.43
CA ILE A 181 -23.79 -8.65 -10.08
C ILE A 181 -24.72 -9.51 -10.93
N ASP A 182 -25.96 -9.65 -10.47
CA ASP A 182 -27.01 -10.39 -11.15
C ASP A 182 -27.07 -9.87 -12.59
N ALA A 183 -26.77 -10.74 -13.55
CA ALA A 183 -26.70 -10.42 -14.97
C ALA A 183 -28.09 -10.21 -15.60
N THR A 184 -29.00 -9.56 -14.88
CA THR A 184 -30.42 -9.44 -15.24
C THR A 184 -30.95 -8.01 -15.36
N ASP A 185 -30.09 -6.99 -15.50
CA ASP A 185 -30.52 -5.63 -15.89
C ASP A 185 -29.59 -5.01 -16.95
N ILE A 186 -29.56 -5.61 -18.15
CA ILE A 186 -29.17 -4.96 -19.42
C ILE A 186 -30.32 -5.14 -20.42
#